data_AF-A0A401ZU64-F1
#
_entry.id   AF-A0A401ZU64-F1
#
_cell.length_a   1.000
_cell.length_b   1.000
_cell.length_c   1.000
_cell.angle_alpha   90.00
_cell.angle_beta   90.00
_cell.angle_gamma   90.00
#
_symmetry.space_group_name_H-M   'P 1'
#
loop_
_entity.id
_entity.type
_entity.pdbx_description
1 polymer ?
#
loop_
_entity_poly.entity_id
_entity_poly.type
_entity_poly.pdbx_seq_one_letter_code
_entity_poly.pdbx_strand_id
1 'polypeptide(L)'
;MRNELLAWFAREGLVLTSVVMESDEPEEDEVKITIKAPLIALSRASSDFRECPDPVLFGYPEEALEMMNLDDMHQFISTWFEKAVEAGMGRCFVCNRLLDMGEEKPWDAVFVSTELYCWLLVHFDCKRYLNRDLKGRHPFEVIAQPPEFFDLTV
;
A
#
# COMPACT_ATOMS: atom_id res chain seq x y z
N MET A 1 1.76 -1.67 12.27
CA MET A 1 2.41 -0.41 11.87
C MET A 1 2.94 0.41 13.05
N ARG A 2 4.16 1.00 12.96
CA ARG A 2 4.72 1.92 13.98
C ARG A 2 4.04 3.29 13.96
N ASN A 3 3.97 3.94 15.12
CA ASN A 3 3.34 5.27 15.26
C ASN A 3 4.06 6.36 14.45
N GLU A 4 5.39 6.27 14.31
CA GLU A 4 6.19 7.24 13.54
C GLU A 4 5.84 7.20 12.04
N LEU A 5 5.70 5.99 11.47
CA LEU A 5 5.28 5.83 10.08
C LEU A 5 3.84 6.34 9.87
N LEU A 6 2.95 6.11 10.83
CA LEU A 6 1.59 6.66 10.78
C LEU A 6 1.58 8.20 10.86
N ALA A 7 2.42 8.78 11.72
CA ALA A 7 2.58 10.23 11.83
C ALA A 7 3.18 10.82 10.55
N TRP A 8 4.12 10.11 9.90
CA TRP A 8 4.63 10.48 8.60
C TRP A 8 3.53 10.48 7.54
N PHE A 9 2.72 9.42 7.45
CA PHE A 9 1.58 9.41 6.54
C PHE A 9 0.64 10.59 6.82
N ALA A 10 0.35 10.90 8.08
CA ALA A 10 -0.50 12.03 8.42
C ALA A 10 0.08 13.37 7.94
N ARG A 11 1.40 13.56 8.08
CA ARG A 11 2.13 14.75 7.61
C ARG A 11 2.05 14.90 6.09
N GLU A 12 2.19 13.80 5.35
CA GLU A 12 2.12 13.78 3.89
C GLU A 12 0.66 13.79 3.36
N GLY A 13 -0.35 13.89 4.24
CA GLY A 13 -1.77 13.86 3.85
C GLY A 13 -2.24 12.48 3.36
N LEU A 14 -1.50 11.43 3.73
CA LEU A 14 -1.68 10.05 3.31
C LEU A 14 -2.49 9.21 4.30
N VAL A 15 -3.35 9.83 5.11
CA VAL A 15 -4.16 9.11 6.10
C VAL A 15 -5.64 9.29 5.77
N LEU A 16 -6.33 8.17 5.58
CA LEU A 16 -7.79 8.17 5.49
C LEU A 16 -8.39 8.11 6.88
N THR A 17 -9.47 8.87 7.09
CA THR A 17 -10.28 8.82 8.29
C THR A 17 -11.71 8.44 7.91
N SER A 18 -12.28 7.50 8.66
CA SER A 18 -13.71 7.16 8.59
C SER A 18 -14.32 7.38 9.96
N VAL A 19 -15.45 8.08 9.99
CA VAL A 19 -16.20 8.37 11.21
C VAL A 19 -17.51 7.60 11.14
N VAL A 20 -17.70 6.66 12.05
CA VAL A 20 -18.96 5.95 12.23
C VAL A 20 -19.56 6.41 13.55
N MET A 21 -20.79 6.92 13.49
CA MET A 21 -21.60 7.17 14.68
C MET A 21 -22.44 5.92 14.91
N GLU A 22 -22.18 5.19 15.99
CA GLU A 22 -23.07 4.10 16.41
C GLU A 22 -24.19 4.74 17.25
N SER A 23 -25.38 4.88 16.66
CA SER A 23 -26.55 5.44 17.34
C SER A 23 -27.57 4.34 17.60
N ASP A 24 -27.31 3.46 18.58
CA ASP A 24 -28.30 2.48 19.04
C ASP A 24 -28.78 2.74 20.48
N GLU A 25 -28.16 3.68 21.22
CA GLU A 25 -28.62 4.08 22.55
C GLU A 25 -28.74 5.61 22.66
N PRO A 26 -29.87 6.16 23.14
CA PRO A 26 -30.15 7.60 23.16
C PRO A 26 -29.34 8.42 24.19
N GLU A 27 -28.35 7.83 24.86
CA GLU A 27 -27.59 8.49 25.94
C GLU A 27 -26.07 8.51 25.73
N GLU A 28 -25.50 7.78 24.75
CA GLU A 28 -24.05 7.81 24.45
C GLU A 28 -23.82 7.79 22.93
N ASP A 29 -23.58 8.97 22.35
CA ASP A 29 -23.08 9.07 20.97
C ASP A 29 -21.59 8.64 20.94
N GLU A 30 -21.32 7.33 20.79
CA GLU A 30 -19.95 6.85 20.60
C GLU A 30 -19.49 7.13 19.16
N VAL A 31 -18.52 8.04 19.03
CA VAL A 31 -17.90 8.38 17.75
C VAL A 31 -16.67 7.51 17.53
N LYS A 32 -16.79 6.52 16.64
CA LYS A 32 -15.67 5.65 16.27
C LYS A 32 -14.92 6.23 15.08
N ILE A 33 -13.69 6.70 15.33
CA ILE A 33 -12.79 7.20 14.30
C ILE A 33 -11.83 6.06 13.89
N THR A 34 -11.92 5.63 12.64
CA THR A 34 -10.99 4.65 12.05
C THR A 34 -9.96 5.38 11.19
N ILE A 35 -8.68 5.21 11.53
CA ILE A 35 -7.54 5.76 10.79
C ILE A 35 -6.94 4.66 9.91
N LYS A 36 -6.73 4.93 8.62
CA LYS A 36 -6.14 3.98 7.67
C LYS A 36 -4.98 4.60 6.90
N ALA A 37 -3.80 4.00 7.05
CA ALA A 37 -2.62 4.26 6.25
C ALA A 37 -2.72 3.57 4.88
N PRO A 38 -1.95 4.01 3.87
CA PRO A 38 -1.97 3.37 2.57
C PRO A 38 -1.42 1.95 2.64
N LEU A 39 -1.98 1.08 1.80
CA LEU A 39 -1.62 -0.34 1.75
C LEU A 39 -0.68 -0.65 0.58
N ILE A 40 -0.18 -1.87 0.55
CA ILE A 40 0.45 -2.48 -0.62
C ILE A 40 -0.46 -3.61 -1.14
N ALA A 41 -0.57 -3.77 -2.45
CA ALA A 41 -1.26 -4.88 -3.10
C ALA A 41 -0.31 -5.68 -4.00
N LEU A 42 -0.06 -6.95 -3.65
CA LEU A 42 0.71 -7.89 -4.47
C LEU A 42 -0.12 -8.47 -5.61
N SER A 43 -1.45 -8.50 -5.45
CA SER A 43 -2.40 -8.87 -6.51
C SER A 43 -3.77 -8.24 -6.22
N ARG A 44 -4.78 -8.57 -7.04
CA ARG A 44 -6.18 -8.15 -6.83
C ARG A 44 -6.95 -8.99 -5.80
N ALA A 45 -6.37 -10.09 -5.33
CA ALA A 45 -6.98 -10.96 -4.33
C ALA A 45 -6.99 -10.29 -2.96
N SER A 46 -8.07 -10.48 -2.21
CA SER A 46 -8.24 -9.85 -0.88
C SER A 46 -7.17 -10.30 0.14
N SER A 47 -6.57 -11.47 -0.06
CA SER A 47 -5.47 -11.99 0.79
C SER A 47 -4.10 -11.37 0.50
N ASP A 48 -3.96 -10.67 -0.62
CA ASP A 48 -2.64 -10.26 -1.15
C ASP A 48 -2.33 -8.79 -0.85
N PHE A 49 -3.06 -8.22 0.11
CA PHE A 49 -2.81 -6.88 0.63
C PHE A 49 -1.88 -6.94 1.83
N ARG A 50 -0.98 -5.97 1.91
CA ARG A 50 0.00 -5.80 3.00
C ARG A 50 -0.13 -4.41 3.61
N GLU A 51 0.19 -4.32 4.90
CA GLU A 51 0.52 -3.02 5.50
C GLU A 51 1.72 -2.44 4.76
N CYS A 52 1.83 -1.11 4.72
CA CYS A 52 3.01 -0.48 4.17
C CYS A 52 4.27 -0.90 4.97
N PRO A 53 5.33 -1.41 4.32
CA PRO A 53 6.59 -1.76 4.97
C PRO A 53 7.20 -0.51 5.58
N ASP A 54 7.82 -0.68 6.74
CA ASP A 54 8.42 0.40 7.49
C ASP A 54 9.89 0.56 7.07
N PRO A 55 10.30 1.67 6.43
CA PRO A 55 11.67 1.87 5.98
C PRO A 55 12.72 1.59 7.06
N VAL A 56 12.44 1.95 8.32
CA VAL A 56 13.38 1.77 9.43
C VAL A 56 13.56 0.29 9.76
N LEU A 57 12.49 -0.51 9.72
CA LEU A 57 12.61 -1.96 9.92
C LEU A 57 13.41 -2.63 8.79
N PHE A 58 13.47 -2.02 7.61
CA PHE A 58 14.17 -2.52 6.44
C PHE A 58 15.55 -1.86 6.25
N GLY A 59 16.10 -1.27 7.32
CA GLY A 59 17.51 -0.83 7.38
C GLY A 59 17.75 0.64 7.08
N TYR A 60 16.72 1.46 6.87
CA TYR A 60 16.90 2.91 6.81
C TYR A 60 17.19 3.48 8.21
N PRO A 61 17.99 4.56 8.31
CA PRO A 61 18.18 5.27 9.58
C PRO A 61 16.84 5.70 10.21
N GLU A 62 16.74 5.71 11.54
CA GLU A 62 15.50 6.11 12.24
C GLU A 62 15.07 7.54 11.86
N GLU A 63 16.04 8.45 11.71
CA GLU A 63 15.84 9.84 11.28
C GLU A 63 15.40 9.96 9.81
N ALA A 64 15.49 8.88 9.02
CA ALA A 64 15.18 8.93 7.58
C ALA A 64 13.70 9.23 7.34
N LEU A 65 12.79 8.70 8.16
CA LEU A 65 11.35 8.98 8.01
C LEU A 65 11.06 10.48 8.08
N GLU A 66 11.72 11.22 8.97
CA GLU A 66 11.49 12.66 9.09
C GLU A 66 11.89 13.43 7.82
N MET A 67 12.95 12.98 7.14
CA MET A 67 13.49 13.61 5.94
C MET A 67 12.93 13.06 4.62
N MET A 68 12.34 11.85 4.63
CA MET A 68 11.74 11.23 3.46
C MET A 68 10.53 12.01 3.00
N ASN A 69 10.51 12.34 1.71
CA ASN A 69 9.32 12.84 1.02
C ASN A 69 8.56 11.68 0.35
N LEU A 70 7.45 12.00 -0.31
CA LEU A 70 6.64 11.00 -1.01
C LEU A 70 7.39 10.26 -2.12
N ASP A 71 8.27 10.93 -2.85
CA ASP A 71 9.06 10.30 -3.92
C ASP A 71 10.08 9.31 -3.34
N ASP A 72 10.70 9.63 -2.20
CA ASP A 72 11.59 8.70 -1.48
C ASP A 72 10.82 7.45 -1.02
N MET A 73 9.61 7.64 -0.51
CA MET A 73 8.73 6.51 -0.14
C MET A 73 8.33 5.70 -1.36
N HIS A 74 7.98 6.34 -2.48
CA HIS A 74 7.70 5.63 -3.73
C HIS A 74 8.88 4.80 -4.21
N GLN A 75 10.10 5.33 -4.10
CA GLN A 75 11.31 4.59 -4.44
C GLN A 75 11.51 3.39 -3.52
N PHE A 76 11.37 3.58 -2.20
CA PHE A 76 11.46 2.49 -1.21
C PHE A 76 10.46 1.37 -1.49
N ILE A 77 9.18 1.72 -1.70
CA ILE A 77 8.12 0.76 -2.00
C ILE A 77 8.38 0.04 -3.34
N SER A 78 8.91 0.76 -4.33
CA SER A 78 9.30 0.17 -5.61
C SER A 78 10.39 -0.89 -5.44
N THR A 79 11.43 -0.61 -4.64
CA THR A 79 12.49 -1.58 -4.31
C THR A 79 11.93 -2.80 -3.56
N TRP A 80 11.02 -2.57 -2.61
CA TRP A 80 10.34 -3.66 -1.90
C TRP A 80 9.54 -4.55 -2.86
N PHE A 81 8.83 -3.94 -3.83
CA PHE A 81 8.10 -4.69 -4.85
C PHE A 81 8.99 -5.49 -5.77
N GLU A 82 10.16 -4.98 -6.15
CA GLU A 82 11.14 -5.74 -6.94
C GLU A 82 11.49 -7.04 -6.22
N LYS A 83 11.77 -6.99 -4.91
CA LYS A 83 12.01 -8.20 -4.11
C LYS A 83 10.80 -9.11 -4.03
N ALA A 84 9.59 -8.57 -3.91
CA ALA A 84 8.37 -9.38 -3.93
C ALA A 84 8.15 -10.07 -5.29
N VAL A 85 8.53 -9.43 -6.39
CA VAL A 85 8.47 -10.00 -7.75
C VAL A 85 9.55 -11.07 -7.94
N GLU A 86 10.78 -10.83 -7.49
CA GLU A 86 11.86 -11.84 -7.45
C GLU A 86 11.45 -13.09 -6.67
N ALA A 87 10.71 -12.90 -5.56
CA ALA A 87 10.17 -13.98 -4.75
C ALA A 87 8.95 -14.70 -5.36
N GLY A 88 8.49 -14.29 -6.55
CA GLY A 88 7.35 -14.90 -7.24
C GLY A 88 5.99 -14.56 -6.62
N MET A 89 5.88 -13.44 -5.90
CA MET A 89 4.65 -13.01 -5.21
C MET A 89 3.91 -11.91 -5.99
N GLY A 90 4.65 -11.04 -6.68
CA GLY A 90 4.09 -9.92 -7.42
C GLY A 90 3.28 -10.34 -8.65
N ARG A 91 2.03 -9.89 -8.74
CA ARG A 91 1.13 -10.11 -9.88
C ARG A 91 0.58 -8.79 -10.40
N CYS A 92 0.35 -8.71 -11.70
CA CYS A 92 -0.35 -7.57 -12.27
C CYS A 92 -1.78 -7.51 -11.72
N PHE A 93 -2.16 -6.39 -11.12
CA PHE A 93 -3.48 -6.20 -10.52
C PHE A 93 -4.64 -6.39 -11.51
N VAL A 94 -4.43 -6.09 -12.79
CA VAL A 94 -5.46 -6.18 -13.84
C VAL A 94 -5.56 -7.60 -14.41
N CYS A 95 -4.48 -8.14 -14.98
CA CYS A 95 -4.53 -9.44 -15.67
C CYS A 95 -4.20 -10.64 -14.77
N ASN A 96 -3.81 -10.38 -13.52
CA ASN A 96 -3.46 -11.36 -12.48
C ASN A 96 -2.33 -12.33 -12.83
N ARG A 97 -1.59 -12.06 -13.91
CA ARG A 97 -0.40 -12.83 -14.28
C ARG A 97 0.74 -12.50 -13.33
N LEU A 98 1.56 -13.51 -13.07
CA LEU A 98 2.82 -13.35 -12.33
C LEU A 98 3.72 -12.38 -13.09
N LEU A 99 4.33 -11.47 -12.36
CA LEU A 99 5.32 -10.54 -12.87
C LEU A 99 6.71 -11.17 -12.74
N ASP A 100 7.62 -10.73 -13.59
CA ASP A 100 9.01 -11.15 -13.56
C ASP A 100 9.96 -9.95 -13.64
N MET A 101 11.20 -10.19 -13.23
CA MET A 101 12.31 -9.24 -13.31
C MET A 101 13.09 -9.42 -14.62
N GLY A 102 12.43 -9.78 -15.73
CA GLY A 102 13.07 -9.87 -17.03
C GLY A 102 13.77 -8.57 -17.43
N GLU A 103 14.58 -8.62 -18.50
CA GLU A 103 15.51 -7.53 -18.88
C GLU A 103 14.85 -6.15 -19.00
N GLU A 104 13.59 -6.08 -19.42
CA GLU A 104 12.85 -4.83 -19.61
C GLU A 104 11.91 -4.46 -18.46
N LYS A 105 11.81 -5.27 -17.39
CA LYS A 105 10.89 -5.09 -16.25
C LYS A 105 9.51 -4.57 -16.72
N PRO A 106 8.64 -5.41 -17.33
CA PRO A 106 7.48 -4.96 -18.11
C PRO A 106 6.29 -4.46 -17.26
N TRP A 107 6.54 -3.98 -16.05
CA TRP A 107 5.56 -3.58 -15.06
C TRP A 107 6.01 -2.34 -14.30
N ASP A 108 5.04 -1.71 -13.65
CA ASP A 108 5.23 -0.53 -12.82
C ASP A 108 4.57 -0.68 -11.45
N ALA A 109 5.09 0.04 -10.47
CA ALA A 109 4.50 0.23 -9.15
C ALA A 109 3.76 1.58 -9.15
N VAL A 110 2.45 1.56 -8.95
CA VAL A 110 1.61 2.77 -9.00
C VAL A 110 0.91 3.00 -7.68
N PHE A 111 0.82 4.26 -7.26
CA PHE A 111 0.01 4.65 -6.12
C PHE A 111 -1.40 5.05 -6.55
N VAL A 112 -2.41 4.41 -5.99
CA VAL A 112 -3.83 4.70 -6.22
C VAL A 112 -4.39 5.42 -5.00
N SER A 113 -4.60 6.73 -5.09
CA SER A 113 -4.96 7.59 -3.96
C SER A 113 -6.47 7.80 -3.73
N THR A 114 -7.34 7.25 -4.57
CA THR A 114 -8.79 7.53 -4.53
C THR A 114 -9.65 6.32 -4.20
N GLU A 115 -9.53 5.22 -4.96
CA GLU A 115 -10.45 4.09 -4.87
C GLU A 115 -10.03 3.09 -3.80
N LEU A 116 -8.74 2.75 -3.74
CA LEU A 116 -8.23 1.67 -2.91
C LEU A 116 -7.19 2.12 -1.90
N TYR A 117 -6.59 3.29 -2.15
CA TYR A 117 -5.60 3.89 -1.27
C TYR A 117 -4.40 2.98 -1.00
N CYS A 118 -3.77 2.54 -2.09
CA CYS A 118 -2.68 1.57 -2.03
C CYS A 118 -1.68 1.73 -3.16
N TRP A 119 -0.45 1.27 -2.91
CA TRP A 119 0.50 0.93 -3.95
C TRP A 119 0.19 -0.44 -4.53
N LEU A 120 0.27 -0.59 -5.85
CA LEU A 120 0.02 -1.86 -6.54
C LEU A 120 0.93 -2.05 -7.76
N LEU A 121 1.03 -3.29 -8.21
CA LEU A 121 1.79 -3.68 -9.39
C LEU A 121 0.90 -3.82 -10.62
N VAL A 122 1.34 -3.30 -11.77
CA VAL A 122 0.59 -3.38 -13.03
C VAL A 122 1.51 -3.42 -14.24
N HIS A 123 1.23 -4.30 -15.21
CA HIS A 123 1.93 -4.25 -16.51
C HIS A 123 1.69 -2.91 -17.21
N PHE A 124 2.67 -2.41 -17.96
CA PHE A 124 2.52 -1.15 -18.72
C PHE A 124 1.27 -1.13 -19.61
N ASP A 125 1.04 -2.21 -20.38
CA ASP A 125 -0.13 -2.33 -21.25
C ASP A 125 -1.46 -2.49 -20.50
N CYS A 126 -1.40 -2.90 -19.24
CA CYS A 126 -2.59 -3.11 -18.41
C CYS A 126 -3.05 -1.82 -17.72
N LYS A 127 -2.18 -0.80 -17.57
CA LYS A 127 -2.49 0.45 -16.87
C LYS A 127 -3.78 1.12 -17.33
N ARG A 128 -4.04 1.11 -18.65
CA ARG A 128 -5.25 1.70 -19.24
C ARG A 128 -6.56 1.07 -18.76
N TYR A 129 -6.52 -0.12 -18.20
CA TYR A 129 -7.68 -0.84 -17.67
C TYR A 129 -7.81 -0.74 -16.15
N LEU A 130 -6.83 -0.14 -15.47
CA LEU A 130 -6.75 -0.14 -14.00
C LEU A 130 -8.00 0.48 -13.36
N ASN A 131 -8.47 1.63 -13.86
CA ASN A 131 -9.67 2.30 -13.35
C ASN A 131 -10.93 1.42 -13.40
N ARG A 132 -11.03 0.53 -14.39
CA ARG A 132 -12.15 -0.42 -14.47
C ARG A 132 -12.10 -1.45 -13.36
N ASP A 133 -10.90 -1.99 -13.07
CA ASP A 133 -10.69 -3.03 -12.06
C ASP A 133 -10.68 -2.49 -10.61
N LEU A 134 -10.42 -1.19 -10.44
CA LEU A 134 -10.54 -0.46 -9.17
C LEU A 134 -11.98 -0.06 -8.83
N LYS A 135 -12.84 0.09 -9.85
CA LYS A 135 -14.20 0.60 -9.67
C LYS A 135 -15.01 -0.26 -8.68
N GLY A 136 -15.57 0.38 -7.66
CA GLY A 136 -16.42 -0.26 -6.67
C GLY A 136 -15.67 -0.99 -5.55
N ARG A 137 -14.33 -0.88 -5.50
CA ARG A 137 -13.55 -1.27 -4.32
C ARG A 137 -13.46 -0.08 -3.37
N HIS A 138 -13.37 -0.37 -2.08
CA HIS A 138 -13.20 0.65 -1.06
C HIS A 138 -12.01 0.33 -0.16
N PRO A 139 -11.22 1.33 0.29
CA PRO A 139 -10.02 1.08 1.07
C PRO A 139 -10.33 0.33 2.37
N PHE A 140 -11.47 0.61 3.00
CA PHE A 140 -11.86 0.03 4.30
C PHE A 140 -12.38 -1.41 4.22
N GLU A 141 -12.65 -1.95 3.04
CA GLU A 141 -13.10 -3.34 2.85
C GLU A 141 -11.93 -4.35 2.82
N VAL A 142 -10.71 -3.83 2.77
CA VAL A 142 -9.49 -4.64 2.65
C VAL A 142 -8.87 -4.90 4.01
N ILE A 143 -8.64 -6.18 4.31
CA ILE A 143 -7.83 -6.63 5.45
C ILE A 143 -6.40 -6.83 4.96
N ALA A 144 -5.45 -6.15 5.59
CA ALA A 144 -4.04 -6.23 5.25
C ALA A 144 -3.31 -7.23 6.17
N GLN A 145 -2.33 -7.93 5.62
CA GLN A 145 -1.39 -8.75 6.38
C GLN A 145 -0.09 -7.97 6.65
N PRO A 146 0.74 -8.39 7.62
CA PRO A 146 2.07 -7.82 7.78
C PRO A 146 2.90 -7.99 6.50
N PRO A 147 3.75 -7.01 6.13
CA PRO A 147 4.59 -7.10 4.94
C PRO A 147 5.67 -8.17 5.12
N GLU A 148 6.01 -8.82 4.02
CA GLU A 148 7.15 -9.72 3.94
C GLU A 148 8.45 -8.98 4.20
N PHE A 149 9.33 -9.62 4.97
CA PHE A 149 10.67 -9.10 5.21
C PHE A 149 11.59 -9.50 4.06
N PHE A 150 12.10 -8.50 3.35
CA PHE A 150 13.10 -8.65 2.32
C PHE A 150 14.34 -7.89 2.75
N ASP A 151 15.52 -8.47 2.52
CA ASP A 151 16.76 -7.74 2.67
C ASP A 151 16.87 -6.73 1.53
N LEU A 152 16.76 -5.45 1.87
CA LEU A 152 16.89 -4.32 0.95
C LEU A 152 18.29 -3.70 0.99
N THR A 153 19.21 -4.28 1.76
CA THR A 153 20.61 -3.88 1.69
C THR A 153 21.20 -4.39 0.37
N VAL A 154 21.82 -3.47 -0.38
CA VAL A 154 22.50 -3.75 -1.66
C VAL A 154 23.99 -3.90 -1.41
#